data_AF-A0A2N1QG36-F1
#
_entry.id   AF-A0A2N1QG36-F1
#
_cell.length_a   1.000
_cell.length_b   1.000
_cell.length_c   1.000
_cell.angle_alpha   90.00
_cell.angle_beta   90.00
_cell.angle_gamma   90.00
#
_symmetry.space_group_name_H-M   'P 1'
#
loop_
_entity.id
_entity.type
_entity.pdbx_description
1 polymer ?
#
loop_
_entity_poly.entity_id
_entity_poly.type
_entity_poly.pdbx_seq_one_letter_code
_entity_poly.pdbx_strand_id
1 'polypeptide(L)'
;MAVIVKKYKVRSNKIEYNVGEIVEDLSIEDEEMLIEKGYCSRVDDEEADDEEVADSNDFDLSKLNIEDAKKRIQSIDDIDQLDNLLEQESSGKSRKGLVEFIETTILEHQAK
;
A
#
# COMPACT_ATOMS: atom_id res chain seq x y z
N MET A 1 -1.54 3.79 -26.09
CA MET A 1 -1.95 3.94 -24.68
C MET A 1 -0.71 3.63 -23.87
N ALA A 2 -0.39 4.41 -22.84
CA ALA A 2 0.86 4.22 -22.12
C ALA A 2 0.65 3.30 -20.92
N VAL A 3 1.62 2.42 -20.66
CA VAL A 3 1.68 1.65 -19.43
C VAL A 3 3.04 1.80 -18.76
N ILE A 4 3.06 1.81 -17.43
CA ILE A 4 4.29 1.83 -16.64
C ILE A 4 4.56 0.45 -16.07
N VAL A 5 5.80 -0.02 -16.19
CA VAL A 5 6.22 -1.30 -15.62
C VAL A 5 6.38 -1.13 -14.11
N LYS A 6 5.51 -1.76 -13.32
CA LYS A 6 5.54 -1.70 -11.85
C LYS A 6 6.31 -2.84 -11.21
N LYS A 7 6.33 -4.03 -11.82
CA LYS A 7 6.94 -5.22 -11.23
C LYS A 7 7.77 -6.01 -12.23
N TYR A 8 9.01 -6.30 -11.83
CA TYR A 8 9.99 -7.08 -12.57
C TYR A 8 10.34 -6.50 -13.95
N LYS A 9 11.38 -7.07 -14.56
CA LYS A 9 11.73 -6.79 -15.96
C LYS A 9 10.73 -7.52 -16.85
N VAL A 10 9.99 -6.79 -17.69
CA VAL A 10 9.05 -7.39 -18.65
C VAL A 10 9.67 -7.40 -20.04
N ARG A 11 9.33 -8.42 -20.83
CA ARG A 11 9.82 -8.54 -22.20
C ARG A 11 8.63 -8.72 -23.13
N SER A 12 8.38 -7.74 -23.99
CA SER A 12 7.41 -7.84 -25.07
C SER A 12 8.09 -7.57 -26.40
N ASN A 13 7.72 -8.34 -27.42
CA ASN A 13 8.20 -8.19 -28.80
C ASN A 13 9.74 -8.10 -28.94
N LYS A 14 10.47 -8.90 -28.15
CA LYS A 14 11.94 -8.92 -28.02
C LYS A 14 12.58 -7.67 -27.39
N ILE A 15 11.80 -6.64 -27.08
CA ILE A 15 12.21 -5.47 -26.32
C ILE A 15 12.03 -5.78 -24.85
N GLU A 16 12.98 -5.34 -24.05
CA GLU A 16 12.98 -5.54 -22.61
C GLU A 16 12.78 -4.19 -21.92
N TYR A 17 11.78 -4.11 -21.05
CA TYR A 17 11.41 -2.91 -20.31
C TYR A 17 11.71 -3.11 -18.82
N ASN A 18 12.34 -2.11 -18.21
CA ASN A 18 12.70 -2.16 -16.79
C ASN A 18 11.58 -1.60 -15.91
N VAL A 19 11.64 -1.90 -14.62
CA VAL A 19 10.73 -1.31 -13.64
C VAL A 19 10.85 0.21 -13.65
N GLY A 20 9.72 0.91 -13.72
CA GLY A 20 9.63 2.37 -13.83
C GLY A 20 9.65 2.90 -15.26
N GLU A 21 9.83 2.03 -16.27
CA GLU A 21 9.84 2.43 -17.68
C GLU A 21 8.41 2.56 -18.20
N ILE A 22 8.13 3.66 -18.92
CA ILE A 22 6.85 3.90 -19.59
C ILE A 22 6.94 3.34 -21.00
N VAL A 23 5.94 2.55 -21.37
CA VAL A 23 5.85 1.86 -22.65
C VAL A 23 4.58 2.29 -23.36
N GLU A 24 4.73 2.94 -24.51
CA GLU A 24 3.61 3.52 -25.27
C GLU A 24 3.21 2.66 -26.49
N ASP A 25 4.13 1.79 -26.95
CA ASP A 25 4.02 0.95 -28.14
C ASP A 25 3.84 -0.54 -27.79
N LEU A 26 2.89 -0.85 -26.90
CA LEU A 26 2.48 -2.23 -26.61
C LEU A 26 1.23 -2.61 -27.41
N SER A 27 1.19 -3.87 -27.84
CA SER A 27 -0.04 -4.46 -28.38
C SER A 27 -1.10 -4.54 -27.29
N ILE A 28 -2.37 -4.31 -27.63
CA ILE A 28 -3.51 -4.35 -26.69
C ILE A 28 -3.55 -5.68 -25.92
N GLU A 29 -3.29 -6.80 -26.58
CA GLU A 29 -3.26 -8.13 -25.95
C GLU A 29 -2.15 -8.25 -24.88
N ASP A 30 -0.97 -7.70 -25.14
CA ASP A 30 0.13 -7.70 -24.17
C ASP A 30 -0.13 -6.70 -23.05
N GLU A 31 -0.70 -5.53 -23.38
CA GLU A 31 -1.11 -4.50 -22.41
C GLU A 31 -2.05 -5.11 -21.36
N GLU A 32 -3.18 -5.69 -21.80
CA GLU A 32 -4.16 -6.28 -20.89
C GLU A 32 -3.58 -7.44 -20.09
N MET A 33 -2.79 -8.31 -20.73
CA MET A 33 -2.16 -9.43 -20.04
C MET A 33 -1.15 -8.96 -18.97
N LEU A 34 -0.36 -7.93 -19.26
CA LEU A 34 0.63 -7.40 -18.32
C LEU A 34 -0.02 -6.64 -17.17
N ILE A 35 -1.12 -5.93 -17.43
CA ILE A 35 -1.91 -5.26 -16.38
C ILE A 35 -2.62 -6.30 -15.50
N GLU A 36 -3.27 -7.31 -16.08
CA GLU A 36 -3.98 -8.36 -15.34
C GLU A 36 -3.04 -9.14 -14.42
N LYS A 37 -1.82 -9.43 -14.89
CA LYS A 37 -0.78 -10.09 -14.09
C LYS A 37 -0.08 -9.16 -13.09
N GLY A 38 -0.42 -7.87 -13.09
CA GLY A 38 0.15 -6.86 -12.20
C GLY A 38 1.61 -6.51 -12.49
N TYR A 39 2.07 -6.73 -13.72
CA TYR A 39 3.41 -6.33 -14.16
C TYR A 39 3.45 -4.85 -14.59
N CYS A 40 2.36 -4.37 -15.19
CA CYS A 40 2.23 -2.99 -15.66
C CYS A 40 0.97 -2.34 -15.10
N SER A 41 0.90 -1.01 -15.14
CA SER A 41 -0.33 -0.26 -14.86
C SER A 41 -0.56 0.79 -15.93
N ARG A 42 -1.82 1.09 -16.18
CA ARG A 42 -2.24 2.09 -17.15
C ARG A 42 -1.78 3.48 -16.69
N VAL A 43 -1.14 4.20 -17.60
CA VAL A 43 -0.76 5.60 -17.42
C VAL A 43 -1.71 6.39 -18.31
N ASP A 44 -2.77 6.92 -17.70
CA ASP A 44 -3.57 7.97 -18.31
C ASP A 44 -2.94 9.32 -17.90
N ASP A 45 -2.83 10.26 -18.84
CA ASP A 45 -2.13 11.57 -18.73
C ASP A 45 -2.73 12.53 -17.68
N GLU A 46 -3.58 12.06 -16.78
CA GLU A 46 -4.05 12.83 -15.64
C GLU A 46 -3.18 12.50 -14.43
N GLU A 47 -2.57 13.54 -13.86
CA GLU A 47 -2.01 13.55 -12.51
C GLU A 47 -3.01 12.90 -11.53
N ALA A 48 -2.90 11.58 -11.34
CA ALA A 48 -3.42 10.90 -10.18
C ALA A 48 -2.36 11.05 -9.08
N ASP A 49 -2.43 12.22 -8.45
CA ASP A 49 -2.15 12.44 -7.04
C ASP A 49 -2.48 11.15 -6.24
N ASP A 50 -1.48 10.69 -5.49
CA ASP A 50 -1.60 9.81 -4.33
C ASP A 50 -2.35 8.48 -4.50
N GLU A 51 -1.69 7.42 -4.99
CA GLU A 51 -2.02 6.04 -4.56
C GLU A 51 -0.93 5.01 -4.96
N GLU A 52 0.32 5.30 -4.60
CA GLU A 52 1.34 4.25 -4.38
C GLU A 52 2.10 4.56 -3.08
N VAL A 53 1.39 4.88 -1.99
CA VAL A 53 1.87 4.40 -0.69
C VAL A 53 1.54 2.92 -0.59
N ALA A 54 2.29 2.12 -1.35
CA ALA A 54 2.64 0.79 -0.90
C ALA A 54 3.53 0.95 0.36
N ASP A 55 2.97 1.49 1.45
CA ASP A 55 3.53 1.30 2.76
C ASP A 55 3.40 -0.19 3.03
N SER A 56 4.47 -0.90 2.72
CA SER A 56 4.65 -2.33 2.94
C SER A 56 4.69 -2.68 4.44
N ASN A 57 4.02 -1.92 5.31
CA ASN A 57 3.63 -2.32 6.64
C ASN A 57 2.14 -2.63 6.71
N ASP A 58 1.66 -3.53 5.84
CA ASP A 58 0.47 -4.35 6.09
C ASP A 58 0.71 -5.21 7.36
N PHE A 59 0.74 -4.55 8.51
CA PHE A 59 0.86 -5.21 9.81
C PHE A 59 -0.55 -5.46 10.32
N ASP A 60 -1.08 -6.60 9.88
CA ASP A 60 -2.39 -7.09 10.26
C ASP A 60 -2.48 -7.33 11.78
N LEU A 61 -3.05 -6.38 12.51
CA LEU A 61 -3.28 -6.46 13.95
C LEU A 61 -4.15 -7.67 14.32
N SER A 62 -4.98 -8.17 13.41
CA SER A 62 -5.86 -9.31 13.66
C SER A 62 -5.09 -10.62 13.80
N LYS A 63 -3.86 -10.71 13.29
CA LYS A 63 -2.99 -11.89 13.46
C LYS A 63 -2.25 -11.92 14.80
N LEU A 64 -2.31 -10.84 15.57
CA LEU A 64 -1.52 -10.67 16.78
C LEU A 64 -2.37 -10.65 18.03
N ASN A 65 -1.75 -11.03 19.13
CA ASN A 65 -2.37 -10.88 20.43
C ASN A 65 -2.32 -9.41 20.88
N ILE A 66 -3.21 -9.02 21.81
CA ILE A 66 -3.35 -7.62 22.22
C ILE A 66 -2.02 -7.05 22.74
N GLU A 67 -1.23 -7.84 23.48
CA GLU A 67 0.05 -7.39 24.04
C GLU A 67 1.13 -7.14 22.97
N ASP A 68 1.25 -8.03 21.98
CA ASP A 68 2.18 -7.86 20.85
C ASP A 68 1.77 -6.68 19.96
N ALA A 69 0.47 -6.53 19.71
CA ALA A 69 -0.06 -5.39 18.97
C ALA A 69 0.31 -4.07 19.66
N LYS A 70 0.09 -3.96 20.98
CA LYS A 70 0.43 -2.75 21.76
C LYS A 70 1.91 -2.41 21.70
N LYS A 71 2.81 -3.41 21.84
CA LYS A 71 4.25 -3.19 21.71
C LYS A 71 4.64 -2.66 20.32
N ARG A 72 3.99 -3.16 19.28
CA ARG A 72 4.25 -2.68 17.92
C ARG A 72 3.77 -1.25 17.73
N ILE A 73 2.54 -0.95 18.16
CA ILE A 73 1.93 0.39 18.10
C ILE A 73 2.81 1.42 18.82
N GLN A 74 3.35 1.10 20.00
CA GLN A 74 4.28 1.99 20.70
C GLN A 74 5.58 2.28 19.94
N SER A 75 5.95 1.44 18.97
CA SER A 75 7.14 1.64 18.15
C SER A 75 6.85 2.43 16.88
N ILE A 76 5.59 2.80 16.63
CA ILE A 76 5.16 3.61 15.50
C ILE A 76 5.11 5.06 15.97
N ASP A 77 5.84 5.92 15.29
CA ASP A 77 5.87 7.37 15.58
C ASP A 77 5.01 8.18 14.61
N ASP A 78 4.55 7.52 13.54
CA ASP A 78 3.81 8.13 12.44
C ASP A 78 2.29 8.11 12.71
N ILE A 79 1.67 9.30 12.67
CA ILE A 79 0.25 9.48 13.01
C ILE A 79 -0.63 8.84 11.94
N ASP A 80 -0.29 8.99 10.66
CA ASP A 80 -1.06 8.44 9.54
C ASP A 80 -1.06 6.90 9.59
N GLN A 81 0.07 6.28 9.97
CA GLN A 81 0.12 4.84 10.23
C GLN A 81 -0.77 4.42 11.41
N LEU A 82 -0.77 5.18 12.51
CA LEU A 82 -1.60 4.88 13.68
C LEU A 82 -3.11 4.99 13.37
N ASP A 83 -3.50 5.99 12.58
CA ASP A 83 -4.88 6.21 12.16
C ASP A 83 -5.39 5.06 11.27
N ASN A 84 -4.56 4.63 10.30
CA ASN A 84 -4.88 3.48 9.46
C ASN A 84 -5.06 2.19 10.29
N LEU A 85 -4.20 1.96 11.29
CA LEU A 85 -4.31 0.83 12.21
C LEU A 85 -5.57 0.89 13.07
N LEU A 86 -6.00 2.09 13.47
CA LEU A 86 -7.24 2.30 14.22
C LEU A 86 -8.44 1.89 13.36
N GLU A 87 -8.50 2.35 12.11
CA GLU A 87 -9.56 2.00 11.18
C GLU A 87 -9.61 0.48 10.90
N GLN A 88 -8.45 -0.15 10.67
CA GLN A 88 -8.36 -1.60 10.48
C GLN A 88 -8.88 -2.38 11.69
N GLU A 89 -8.48 -1.97 12.90
CA GLU A 89 -8.90 -2.67 14.12
C GLU A 89 -10.38 -2.42 14.43
N SER A 90 -10.87 -1.19 14.20
CA SER A 90 -12.26 -0.80 14.43
C SER A 90 -13.22 -1.48 13.45
N SER A 91 -12.83 -1.62 12.18
CA SER A 91 -13.62 -2.32 11.16
C SER A 91 -13.48 -3.84 11.23
N GLY A 92 -12.40 -4.36 11.84
CA GLY A 92 -12.10 -5.79 11.93
C GLY A 92 -12.67 -6.44 13.19
N LYS A 93 -11.79 -6.73 14.17
CA LYS A 93 -12.16 -7.42 15.42
C LYS A 93 -12.70 -6.49 16.51
N SER A 94 -12.54 -5.18 16.34
CA SER A 94 -12.99 -4.12 17.24
C SER A 94 -12.66 -4.42 18.70
N ARG A 95 -11.42 -4.84 19.00
CA ARG A 95 -11.01 -5.13 20.37
C ARG A 95 -10.89 -3.81 21.13
N LYS A 96 -11.91 -3.48 21.92
CA LYS A 96 -11.99 -2.21 22.67
C LYS A 96 -10.68 -1.77 23.33
N GLY A 97 -10.03 -2.67 24.07
CA GLY A 97 -8.79 -2.35 24.77
C GLY A 97 -7.55 -2.14 23.89
N LEU A 98 -7.63 -2.43 22.58
CA LEU A 98 -6.59 -2.10 21.59
C LEU A 98 -6.94 -0.81 20.86
N VAL A 99 -8.21 -0.62 20.47
CA VAL A 99 -8.73 0.62 19.87
C VAL A 99 -8.46 1.82 20.79
N GLU A 100 -8.86 1.73 22.06
CA GLU A 100 -8.64 2.80 23.06
C GLU A 100 -7.14 3.11 23.24
N PHE A 101 -6.28 2.12 23.07
CA PHE A 101 -4.83 2.28 23.18
C PHE A 101 -4.25 3.04 21.98
N ILE A 102 -4.71 2.71 20.76
CA ILE A 102 -4.30 3.40 19.53
C ILE A 102 -4.77 4.85 19.58
N GLU A 103 -6.04 5.10 19.95
CA GLU A 103 -6.57 6.47 20.10
C GLU A 103 -5.76 7.30 21.10
N THR A 104 -5.42 6.71 22.25
CA THR A 104 -4.58 7.39 23.26
C THR A 104 -3.19 7.71 22.69
N THR A 105 -2.59 6.76 21.98
CA THR A 105 -1.27 6.94 21.36
C THR A 105 -1.31 8.06 20.32
N ILE A 106 -2.31 8.10 19.44
CA ILE A 106 -2.50 9.18 18.46
C ILE A 106 -2.60 10.55 19.16
N LEU A 107 -3.41 10.65 20.23
CA LEU A 107 -3.54 11.88 21.00
C LEU A 107 -2.21 12.31 21.64
N GLU A 108 -1.42 11.37 22.17
CA GLU A 108 -0.10 11.65 22.72
C GLU A 108 0.88 12.15 21.65
N HIS A 109 0.84 11.59 20.43
CA HIS A 109 1.66 12.04 19.30
C HIS A 109 1.24 13.42 18.78
N GLN A 110 -0.06 13.71 18.72
CA GLN A 110 -0.58 15.03 18.30
C GLN A 110 -0.31 16.14 19.34
N ALA A 111 -0.16 15.78 20.62
CA ALA A 111 0.09 16.72 21.70
C ALA A 111 1.57 17.09 21.91
N LYS A 112 2.47 16.53 21.10
CA LYS A 112 3.93 16.64 21.23
C LYS A 112 4.50 17.70 20.30
#